data_AF-A0A2V8A2J9-F1
#
_entry.id   AF-A0A2V8A2J9-F1
#
_cell.length_a   1.000
_cell.length_b   1.000
_cell.length_c   1.000
_cell.angle_alpha   90.00
_cell.angle_beta   90.00
_cell.angle_gamma   90.00
#
_symmetry.space_group_name_H-M   'P 1'
#
loop_
_entity.id
_entity.type
_entity.pdbx_description
1 polymer ?
#
loop_
_entity_poly.entity_id
_entity_poly.type
_entity_poly.pdbx_seq_one_letter_code
_entity_poly.pdbx_strand_id
1 'polypeptide(L)'
;MTRRLLVVAEVALALVLLVSAGLLLRSLQRLFAVAPGFNAPHLLTMQVQTSGRRFVQASAVHQFFDRALEAVRAVPGVESAGFTSQLPLSGDFEQYGVQFESSPNDDPRQDRSALRYAVTPAYVETMRIPLVRGRTIEALDA
;
A
#
# COMPACT_ATOMS: atom_id res chain seq x y z
N MET A 1 33.44 -34.45 -34.73
CA MET A 1 31.97 -34.40 -34.48
C MET A 1 31.63 -33.79 -33.12
N THR A 2 32.31 -34.17 -32.02
CA THR A 2 32.04 -33.70 -30.65
C THR A 2 32.08 -32.16 -30.46
N ARG A 3 33.06 -31.46 -31.05
CA ARG A 3 33.16 -29.99 -30.96
C ARG A 3 31.92 -29.25 -31.52
N ARG A 4 31.37 -29.73 -32.64
CA ARG A 4 30.14 -29.14 -33.22
C ARG A 4 28.93 -29.37 -32.30
N LEU A 5 28.86 -30.53 -31.66
CA LEU A 5 27.76 -30.87 -30.74
C LEU A 5 27.77 -29.98 -29.50
N LEU A 6 28.96 -29.70 -28.95
CA LEU A 6 29.13 -28.81 -27.80
C LEU A 6 28.72 -27.38 -28.14
N VAL A 7 29.11 -26.86 -29.31
CA VAL A 7 28.73 -25.51 -29.76
C VAL A 7 27.21 -25.40 -29.96
N VAL A 8 26.57 -26.42 -30.53
CA VAL A 8 25.10 -26.43 -30.68
C VAL A 8 24.40 -26.44 -29.32
N ALA A 9 24.89 -27.23 -28.37
CA ALA A 9 24.34 -27.27 -27.01
C ALA A 9 24.51 -25.94 -26.26
N GLU A 10 25.66 -25.30 -26.40
CA GLU A 10 25.94 -23.99 -25.80
C GLU A 10 25.01 -22.91 -26.33
N VAL A 11 24.85 -22.82 -27.66
CA VAL A 11 23.94 -21.86 -28.29
C VAL A 11 22.49 -22.14 -27.90
N ALA A 12 22.07 -23.40 -27.87
CA ALA A 12 20.73 -23.77 -27.42
C ALA A 12 20.47 -23.34 -25.97
N LEU A 13 21.43 -23.58 -25.07
CA LEU A 13 21.31 -23.17 -23.67
C LEU A 13 21.27 -21.64 -23.53
N ALA A 14 22.12 -20.92 -24.27
CA ALA A 14 22.13 -19.46 -24.28
C ALA A 14 20.79 -18.88 -24.75
N LEU A 15 20.19 -19.46 -25.79
CA LEU A 15 18.87 -19.05 -26.29
C LEU A 15 17.76 -19.35 -25.26
N VAL A 16 17.79 -20.50 -24.61
CA VAL A 16 16.81 -20.85 -23.55
C VAL A 16 16.91 -19.85 -22.38
N LEU A 17 18.11 -19.51 -21.94
CA LEU A 17 18.34 -18.53 -20.88
C LEU A 17 17.86 -17.14 -21.30
N LEU A 18 18.18 -16.71 -22.52
CA LEU A 18 17.76 -15.42 -23.06
C LEU A 18 16.24 -15.29 -23.12
N VAL A 19 15.56 -16.32 -23.64
CA VAL A 19 14.08 -16.34 -23.73
C VAL A 19 13.46 -16.34 -22.33
N SER A 20 14.00 -17.14 -21.41
CA SER A 20 13.50 -17.22 -20.03
C SER A 20 13.64 -15.89 -19.31
N ALA A 21 14.80 -15.22 -19.42
CA ALA A 21 15.03 -13.90 -18.84
C ALA A 21 14.09 -12.83 -19.44
N GLY A 22 13.89 -12.85 -20.77
CA GLY A 22 12.94 -11.95 -21.43
C GLY A 22 11.50 -12.14 -20.98
N LEU A 23 11.07 -13.40 -20.78
CA LEU A 23 9.74 -13.71 -20.25
C LEU A 23 9.58 -13.27 -18.79
N LEU A 24 10.60 -13.45 -17.96
CA LEU A 24 10.60 -12.97 -16.57
C LEU A 24 10.45 -11.44 -16.52
N LEU A 25 11.21 -10.71 -17.34
CA LEU A 25 11.10 -9.26 -17.41
C LEU A 25 9.70 -8.81 -17.88
N ARG A 26 9.15 -9.49 -18.90
CA ARG A 26 7.78 -9.23 -19.37
C ARG A 26 6.72 -9.52 -18.30
N SER A 27 6.91 -10.58 -17.53
CA SER A 27 6.05 -10.92 -16.39
C SER A 27 6.09 -9.83 -15.32
N LEU A 28 7.30 -9.37 -14.97
CA LEU A 28 7.50 -8.29 -14.01
C LEU A 28 6.87 -6.97 -14.48
N GLN A 29 7.01 -6.62 -15.76
CA GLN A 29 6.34 -5.45 -16.34
C GLN A 29 4.81 -5.53 -16.24
N ARG A 30 4.23 -6.72 -16.49
CA ARG A 30 2.78 -6.92 -16.32
C ARG A 30 2.37 -6.77 -14.87
N LEU A 31 3.17 -7.26 -13.93
CA LEU A 31 2.90 -7.13 -12.50
C LEU A 31 2.84 -5.66 -12.07
N PHE A 32 3.77 -4.82 -12.55
CA PHE A 32 3.75 -3.37 -12.28
C PHE A 32 2.61 -2.62 -12.99
N ALA A 33 2.02 -3.19 -14.05
CA ALA A 33 0.88 -2.62 -14.74
C ALA A 33 -0.48 -3.01 -14.11
N VAL A 34 -0.49 -3.95 -13.16
CA VAL A 34 -1.72 -4.29 -12.43
C VAL A 34 -2.13 -3.09 -11.59
N ALA A 35 -3.38 -2.66 -11.74
CA ALA A 35 -3.93 -1.56 -10.95
C ALA A 35 -3.81 -1.90 -9.45
N PRO A 36 -3.15 -1.06 -8.64
CA PRO A 36 -2.86 -1.39 -7.23
C PRO A 36 -4.09 -1.28 -6.31
N GLY A 37 -5.29 -1.12 -6.88
CA GLY A 37 -6.53 -0.93 -6.13
C GLY A 37 -6.78 0.51 -5.66
N PHE A 38 -5.93 1.47 -6.06
CA PHE A 38 -6.10 2.91 -5.82
C PHE A 38 -5.61 3.72 -7.03
N ASN A 39 -6.03 4.98 -7.12
CA ASN A 39 -5.69 5.88 -8.22
C ASN A 39 -4.56 6.83 -7.81
N ALA A 40 -3.32 6.52 -8.21
CA ALA A 40 -2.16 7.36 -7.93
C ALA A 40 -2.05 8.64 -8.80
N PRO A 41 -2.45 8.65 -10.09
CA PRO A 41 -2.46 9.88 -10.88
C PRO A 41 -3.20 11.04 -10.20
N HIS A 42 -2.53 12.20 -10.09
CA HIS A 42 -3.02 13.44 -9.45
C HIS A 42 -3.09 13.42 -7.92
N LEU A 43 -2.41 12.47 -7.25
CA LEU A 43 -2.21 12.53 -5.81
C LEU A 43 -0.88 13.20 -5.44
N LEU A 44 -0.96 14.13 -4.50
CA LEU A 44 0.21 14.69 -3.81
C LEU A 44 0.28 14.12 -2.40
N THR A 45 1.41 13.49 -2.07
CA THR A 45 1.65 12.92 -0.74
C THR A 45 2.60 13.79 0.05
N MET A 46 2.35 13.93 1.35
CA MET A 46 3.22 14.66 2.29
C MET A 46 3.42 13.83 3.55
N GLN A 47 4.66 13.78 4.03
CA GLN A 47 4.98 13.13 5.30
C GLN A 47 5.06 14.19 6.40
N VAL A 48 4.30 13.99 7.47
CA VAL A 48 4.26 14.90 8.61
C VAL A 48 4.60 14.11 9.87
N GLN A 49 5.54 14.64 10.67
CA GLN A 49 5.92 14.04 11.95
C GLN A 49 5.44 14.95 13.09
N THR A 50 4.62 14.39 13.98
CA THR A 50 4.17 15.07 15.21
C THR A 50 5.13 14.74 16.35
N SER A 51 6.16 15.56 16.54
CA SER A 51 7.17 15.38 17.61
C SER A 51 7.17 16.53 18.63
N GLY A 52 7.54 16.22 19.87
CA GLY A 52 7.74 17.17 20.96
C GLY A 52 6.63 17.24 22.01
N ARG A 53 6.86 18.01 23.08
CA ARG A 53 6.00 18.09 24.28
C ARG A 53 4.56 18.53 24.03
N ARG A 54 4.29 19.20 22.90
CA ARG A 54 2.95 19.67 22.51
C ARG A 54 2.03 18.55 21.99
N PHE A 55 2.58 17.39 21.63
CA PHE A 55 1.84 16.24 21.09
C PHE A 55 1.78 15.08 22.08
N VAL A 56 1.98 15.33 23.38
CA VAL A 56 1.89 14.31 24.43
C VAL A 56 0.45 13.82 24.63
N GLN A 57 -0.53 14.69 24.39
CA GLN A 57 -1.95 14.34 24.45
C GLN A 57 -2.47 13.98 23.07
N ALA A 58 -3.20 12.86 22.97
CA ALA A 58 -3.82 12.42 21.72
C ALA A 58 -4.75 13.51 21.12
N SER A 59 -5.50 14.23 21.96
CA SER A 59 -6.37 15.33 21.54
C SER A 59 -5.63 16.43 20.77
N ALA A 60 -4.39 16.76 21.16
CA ALA A 60 -3.58 17.76 20.48
C ALA A 60 -3.12 17.28 19.09
N VAL A 61 -2.90 15.97 18.92
CA VAL A 61 -2.55 15.35 17.65
C VAL A 61 -3.76 15.38 16.71
N HIS A 62 -4.94 14.96 17.17
CA HIS A 62 -6.17 15.02 16.38
C HIS A 62 -6.49 16.45 15.91
N GLN A 63 -6.47 17.41 16.83
CA GLN A 63 -6.76 18.81 16.49
C GLN A 63 -5.75 19.44 15.51
N PHE A 64 -4.50 18.94 15.49
CA PHE A 64 -3.52 19.35 14.50
C PHE A 64 -3.87 18.81 13.12
N PHE A 65 -4.19 17.51 13.01
CA PHE A 65 -4.55 16.89 11.74
C PHE A 65 -5.84 17.45 11.16
N ASP A 66 -6.85 17.74 11.98
CA ASP A 66 -8.10 18.36 11.54
C ASP A 66 -7.85 19.73 10.91
N ARG A 67 -7.10 20.60 11.61
CA ARG A 67 -6.75 21.93 11.09
C ARG A 67 -5.86 21.86 9.85
N ALA A 68 -4.96 20.90 9.79
CA ALA A 68 -4.11 20.70 8.62
C ALA A 68 -4.93 20.26 7.39
N LEU A 69 -5.88 19.33 7.55
CA LEU A 69 -6.79 18.94 6.47
C LEU A 69 -7.65 20.10 6.00
N GLU A 70 -8.21 20.88 6.93
CA GLU A 70 -9.04 22.03 6.60
C GLU A 70 -8.25 23.06 5.77
N ALA A 71 -7.02 23.37 6.18
CA ALA A 71 -6.14 24.27 5.43
C ALA A 71 -5.78 23.73 4.04
N VAL A 72 -5.50 22.43 3.90
CA VAL A 72 -5.19 21.82 2.60
C VAL A 72 -6.41 21.83 1.68
N ARG A 73 -7.60 21.52 2.20
CA ARG A 73 -8.85 21.55 1.42
C ARG A 73 -9.23 22.96 0.96
N ALA A 74 -8.78 24.00 1.66
CA ALA A 74 -9.01 25.38 1.26
C ALA A 74 -8.12 25.84 0.09
N VAL A 75 -7.12 25.06 -0.32
CA VAL A 75 -6.24 25.41 -1.45
C VAL A 75 -6.98 25.19 -2.78
N PRO A 76 -7.02 26.19 -3.68
CA PRO A 76 -7.65 26.04 -4.99
C PRO A 76 -7.04 24.88 -5.80
N GLY A 77 -7.90 24.01 -6.33
CA GLY A 77 -7.50 22.84 -7.11
C GLY A 77 -7.42 21.54 -6.30
N VAL A 78 -7.59 21.57 -4.98
CA VAL A 78 -7.71 20.37 -4.15
C VAL A 78 -9.15 19.86 -4.20
N GLU A 79 -9.37 18.66 -4.77
CA GLU A 79 -10.68 18.00 -4.77
C GLU A 79 -11.01 17.35 -3.43
N SER A 80 -10.03 16.67 -2.83
CA SER A 80 -10.19 15.91 -1.59
C SER A 80 -8.84 15.75 -0.88
N ALA A 81 -8.87 15.63 0.45
CA ALA A 81 -7.68 15.38 1.26
C ALA A 81 -8.00 14.45 2.43
N GLY A 82 -7.06 13.56 2.73
CA GLY A 82 -7.11 12.65 3.87
C GLY A 82 -5.72 12.34 4.41
N PHE A 83 -5.67 11.90 5.67
CA PHE A 83 -4.46 11.38 6.30
C PHE A 83 -4.49 9.86 6.37
N THR A 84 -3.30 9.28 6.35
CA THR A 84 -3.03 7.87 6.66
C THR A 84 -1.79 7.78 7.54
N SER A 85 -1.73 6.80 8.45
CA SER A 85 -0.51 6.48 9.20
C SER A 85 0.60 5.99 8.28
N GLN A 86 0.23 5.37 7.16
CA GLN A 86 1.17 4.78 6.22
C GLN A 86 0.61 4.77 4.80
N LEU A 87 1.46 5.07 3.81
CA LEU A 87 1.08 4.99 2.41
C LEU A 87 1.13 3.52 1.93
N PRO A 88 0.16 3.07 1.12
CA PRO A 88 0.24 1.79 0.44
C PRO A 88 1.50 1.73 -0.41
N LEU A 89 2.19 0.58 -0.40
CA LEU A 89 3.40 0.34 -1.17
C LEU A 89 4.59 1.28 -0.82
N SER A 90 4.59 1.94 0.34
CA SER A 90 5.73 2.76 0.80
C SER A 90 6.96 1.96 1.19
N GLY A 91 6.81 0.64 1.41
CA GLY A 91 7.87 -0.24 1.93
C GLY A 91 7.91 -0.32 3.45
N ASP A 92 7.14 0.52 4.15
CA ASP A 92 6.90 0.35 5.59
C ASP A 92 5.86 -0.74 5.81
N PHE A 93 5.85 -1.36 6.99
CA PHE A 93 4.84 -2.35 7.34
C PHE A 93 4.49 -2.22 8.82
N GLU A 94 3.32 -1.64 9.10
CA GLU A 94 2.75 -1.66 10.44
C GLU A 94 1.87 -2.90 10.60
N GLN A 95 2.47 -3.96 11.16
CA GLN A 95 1.86 -5.28 11.25
C GLN A 95 1.40 -5.58 12.67
N TYR A 96 0.13 -5.93 12.83
CA TYR A 96 -0.48 -6.29 14.11
C TYR A 96 -0.96 -7.73 14.09
N GLY A 97 -0.86 -8.41 15.23
CA GLY A 97 -1.57 -9.67 15.47
C GLY A 97 -3.08 -9.41 15.48
N VAL A 98 -3.83 -10.20 14.73
CA VAL A 98 -5.28 -10.13 14.62
C VAL A 98 -5.86 -11.48 15.00
N GLN A 99 -6.74 -11.45 15.99
CA GLN A 99 -7.49 -12.61 16.41
C GLN A 99 -8.96 -12.42 16.06
N PHE A 100 -9.51 -13.35 15.28
CA PHE A 100 -10.93 -13.38 14.96
C PHE A 100 -11.66 -14.23 15.97
N GLU A 101 -12.81 -13.77 16.47
CA GLU A 101 -13.65 -14.51 17.41
C GLU A 101 -14.10 -15.87 16.86
N SER A 102 -14.20 -16.00 15.53
CA SER A 102 -14.56 -17.25 14.85
C SER A 102 -13.41 -18.26 14.72
N SER A 103 -12.18 -17.94 15.18
CA SER A 103 -11.04 -18.86 15.11
C SER A 103 -11.13 -19.86 16.27
N PRO A 104 -11.38 -21.16 16.03
CA PRO A 104 -11.72 -22.12 17.09
C PRO A 104 -10.57 -22.54 18.00
N ASN A 105 -9.35 -22.07 17.75
CA ASN A 105 -8.17 -22.43 18.54
C ASN A 105 -7.18 -21.26 18.55
N ASP A 106 -6.68 -20.94 19.74
CA ASP A 106 -5.40 -20.26 20.00
C ASP A 106 -4.23 -21.14 19.50
N ASP A 107 -4.22 -21.53 18.22
CA ASP A 107 -3.04 -22.15 17.62
C ASP A 107 -2.09 -21.02 17.23
N PRO A 108 -0.91 -20.87 17.87
CA PRO A 108 0.07 -19.84 17.53
C PRO A 108 0.56 -19.95 16.08
N ARG A 109 0.37 -21.11 15.42
CA ARG A 109 0.68 -21.29 13.99
C ARG A 109 -0.38 -20.68 13.06
N GLN A 110 -1.52 -20.29 13.61
CA GLN A 110 -2.58 -19.56 12.92
C GLN A 110 -2.62 -18.08 13.30
N ASP A 111 -1.62 -17.56 14.01
CA ASP A 111 -1.50 -16.14 14.28
C ASP A 111 -1.53 -15.38 12.96
N ARG A 112 -2.67 -14.72 12.73
CA ARG A 112 -2.89 -13.92 11.55
C ARG A 112 -2.39 -12.54 11.86
N SER A 113 -1.43 -12.10 11.07
CA SER A 113 -1.01 -10.72 11.08
C SER A 113 -1.75 -9.93 10.01
N ALA A 114 -2.20 -8.73 10.33
CA ALA A 114 -2.73 -7.80 9.33
C ALA A 114 -1.91 -6.52 9.31
N LEU A 115 -1.77 -5.94 8.13
CA LEU A 115 -1.32 -4.57 7.98
C LEU A 115 -2.46 -3.66 8.43
N ARG A 116 -2.16 -2.74 9.34
CA ARG A 116 -3.12 -1.78 9.86
C ARG A 116 -2.78 -0.40 9.31
N TYR A 117 -3.78 0.27 8.74
CA TYR A 117 -3.69 1.66 8.30
C TYR A 117 -4.68 2.47 9.10
N ALA A 118 -4.20 3.47 9.87
CA ALA A 118 -5.08 4.45 10.48
C ALA A 118 -5.35 5.54 9.44
N VAL A 119 -6.61 5.73 9.04
CA VAL A 119 -6.97 6.64 7.96
C VAL A 119 -8.11 7.55 8.37
N THR A 120 -8.16 8.75 7.80
CA THR A 120 -9.32 9.63 7.95
C THR A 120 -10.47 9.21 7.04
N PRO A 121 -11.74 9.52 7.35
CA PRO A 121 -12.91 9.15 6.53
C PRO A 121 -12.76 9.42 5.03
N ALA A 122 -12.24 10.60 4.67
CA ALA A 122 -12.06 11.03 3.28
C ALA A 122 -10.92 10.30 2.53
N TYR A 123 -10.12 9.46 3.20
CA TYR A 123 -8.96 8.81 2.59
C TYR A 123 -9.35 7.84 1.47
N VAL A 124 -10.40 7.03 1.68
CA VAL A 124 -10.86 6.03 0.70
C VAL A 124 -11.33 6.73 -0.58
N GLU A 125 -12.05 7.84 -0.43
CA GLU A 125 -12.49 8.69 -1.54
C GLU A 125 -11.31 9.38 -2.23
N THR A 126 -10.39 9.97 -1.46
CA THR A 126 -9.20 10.65 -1.98
C THR A 126 -8.34 9.70 -2.81
N MET A 127 -8.12 8.47 -2.32
CA MET A 127 -7.36 7.43 -3.03
C MET A 127 -8.17 6.74 -4.14
N ARG A 128 -9.47 7.07 -4.28
CA ARG A 128 -10.43 6.45 -5.21
C ARG A 128 -10.40 4.92 -5.14
N ILE A 129 -10.36 4.38 -3.93
CA ILE A 129 -10.37 2.94 -3.69
C ILE A 129 -11.79 2.41 -3.92
N PRO A 130 -12.00 1.42 -4.80
CA PRO A 130 -13.33 0.91 -5.10
C PRO A 130 -13.87 0.08 -3.93
N LEU A 131 -15.05 0.44 -3.43
CA LEU A 131 -15.76 -0.32 -2.40
C LEU A 131 -16.49 -1.50 -3.05
N VAL A 132 -16.04 -2.73 -2.76
CA VAL A 132 -16.66 -3.96 -3.29
C VAL A 132 -17.94 -4.31 -2.54
N ARG A 133 -17.98 -4.08 -1.22
CA ARG A 133 -19.13 -4.37 -0.35
C ARG A 133 -19.04 -3.54 0.94
N GLY A 134 -20.18 -3.10 1.46
CA GLY A 134 -20.26 -2.42 2.77
C GLY A 134 -20.43 -0.90 2.63
N ARG A 135 -19.84 -0.15 3.57
CA ARG A 135 -19.77 1.32 3.58
C ARG A 135 -18.35 1.77 3.91
N THR A 136 -18.01 3.01 3.56
CA THR A 136 -16.73 3.62 3.95
C THR A 136 -16.73 4.00 5.43
N ILE A 137 -15.57 4.44 5.93
CA ILE A 137 -15.45 4.97 7.30
C ILE A 137 -16.10 6.35 7.36
N GLU A 138 -16.95 6.58 8.35
CA GLU A 138 -17.59 7.88 8.60
C GLU A 138 -16.97 8.59 9.80
N ALA A 139 -17.19 9.89 9.93
CA ALA A 139 -16.68 10.68 11.05
C ALA A 139 -17.24 10.24 12.43
N LEU A 140 -18.39 9.56 12.45
CA LEU A 140 -19.00 9.00 13.65
C LEU A 140 -18.33 7.71 14.13
N ASP A 141 -17.48 7.08 13.32
CA ASP A 141 -16.78 5.84 13.65
C ASP A 141 -15.39 6.11 14.30
N ALA A 142 -15.04 7.39 14.55
CA ALA A 142 -13.74 7.84 15.07
C ALA A 142 -13.70 8.01 16.60
#